data_AF-A0A8J4RY42-F1
#
_entry.id   AF-A0A8J4RY42-F1
#
_cell.length_a   1.000
_cell.length_b   1.000
_cell.length_c   1.000
_cell.angle_alpha   90.00
_cell.angle_beta   90.00
_cell.angle_gamma   90.00
#
_symmetry.space_group_name_H-M   'P 1'
#
loop_
_entity.id
_entity.type
_entity.pdbx_description
1 polymer ?
#
loop_
_entity_poly.entity_id
_entity_poly.type
_entity_poly.pdbx_seq_one_letter_code
_entity_poly.pdbx_strand_id
1 'polypeptide(L)'
;MATLIRTAQRTLLRSSSSLLFQTTRPYSSDAITKSPFESNILRILRTEINYQFDYAPPRQAVTKFDSLTVQDRPGEQLIRMSGKFGDTENVKIEATMFDGCVAVPKLGDESSGQDFALHLSLIVDISKGDGLDELEFVCSAWPNFLEIQKVYMLRRDALLAMPYLGPDYRKMDAKLQKALKEYLEARGKILLFTDCQENYRT
;
A
#
# COMPACT_ATOMS: atom_id res chain seq x y z
N MET A 1 43.58 -1.22 11.19
CA MET A 1 42.87 -2.40 11.73
C MET A 1 41.38 -2.20 11.50
N ALA A 2 40.91 -2.29 10.25
CA ALA A 2 40.38 -3.49 9.58
C ALA A 2 38.96 -3.90 10.04
N THR A 3 37.96 -3.21 9.47
CA THR A 3 36.76 -3.71 8.72
C THR A 3 36.07 -5.02 9.14
N LEU A 4 34.73 -5.01 9.26
CA LEU A 4 33.80 -5.64 8.28
C LEU A 4 32.32 -5.60 8.70
N ILE A 5 31.51 -4.94 7.86
CA ILE A 5 30.05 -4.98 7.78
C ILE A 5 29.68 -6.12 6.81
N ARG A 6 28.67 -6.94 7.13
CA ARG A 6 28.15 -7.95 6.19
C ARG A 6 26.63 -7.93 6.12
N THR A 7 26.14 -7.33 5.04
CA THR A 7 24.77 -7.40 4.51
C THR A 7 24.53 -8.75 3.82
N ALA A 8 23.36 -9.36 4.01
CA ALA A 8 22.93 -10.55 3.29
C ALA A 8 22.08 -10.17 2.08
N GLN A 9 22.55 -10.50 0.87
CA GLN A 9 21.82 -10.34 -0.39
C GLN A 9 21.21 -11.69 -0.80
N ARG A 10 19.93 -11.68 -1.20
CA ARG A 10 19.22 -12.83 -1.79
C ARG A 10 19.57 -12.96 -3.26
N THR A 11 20.12 -14.12 -3.65
CA THR A 11 20.55 -14.42 -5.01
C THR A 11 19.38 -15.02 -5.81
N LEU A 12 18.95 -14.33 -6.87
CA LEU A 12 18.13 -14.91 -7.94
C LEU A 12 19.06 -15.39 -9.06
N LEU A 13 18.90 -16.65 -9.47
CA LEU A 13 19.61 -17.26 -10.60
C LEU A 13 19.23 -16.55 -11.89
N ARG A 14 20.18 -15.84 -12.51
CA ARG A 14 20.02 -15.20 -13.82
C ARG A 14 20.92 -15.91 -14.83
N SER A 15 20.29 -16.50 -15.84
CA SER A 15 20.91 -17.12 -17.01
C SER A 15 21.88 -16.15 -17.71
N SER A 16 23.11 -16.61 -17.95
CA SER A 16 24.20 -15.84 -18.55
C SER A 16 24.08 -15.87 -20.07
N SER A 17 23.46 -14.86 -20.67
CA SER A 17 23.62 -14.58 -22.10
C SER A 17 24.72 -13.53 -22.28
N SER A 18 25.89 -13.97 -22.72
CA SER A 18 27.00 -13.09 -23.10
C SER A 18 26.63 -12.32 -24.37
N LEU A 19 26.39 -11.01 -24.26
CA LEU A 19 26.33 -10.11 -25.41
C LEU A 19 27.42 -9.05 -25.28
N LEU A 20 28.17 -8.95 -26.38
CA LEU A 20 29.39 -8.18 -26.58
C LEU A 20 29.18 -6.69 -26.28
N PHE A 21 30.13 -6.10 -25.54
CA PHE A 21 30.22 -4.66 -25.31
C PHE A 21 30.39 -3.92 -26.64
N GLN A 22 29.32 -3.30 -27.12
CA GLN A 22 29.38 -2.34 -28.22
C GLN A 22 29.81 -0.98 -27.66
N THR A 23 30.79 -0.41 -28.36
CA THR A 23 31.40 0.90 -28.19
C THR A 23 30.40 2.01 -27.87
N THR A 24 30.66 2.75 -26.79
CA THR A 24 29.98 4.01 -26.44
C THR A 24 30.21 5.04 -27.53
N ARG A 25 29.17 5.32 -28.33
CA ARG A 25 29.12 6.46 -29.26
C ARG A 25 28.63 7.69 -28.48
N PRO A 26 29.29 8.86 -28.58
CA PRO A 26 28.83 10.07 -27.91
C PRO A 26 27.46 10.48 -28.46
N TYR A 27 26.53 10.73 -27.54
CA TYR A 27 25.18 11.22 -27.81
C TYR A 27 25.27 12.62 -28.41
N SER A 28 25.18 12.72 -29.74
CA SER A 28 24.82 13.98 -30.40
C SER A 28 23.40 14.34 -29.98
N SER A 29 23.23 15.49 -29.34
CA SER A 29 21.93 16.12 -29.16
C SER A 29 21.45 16.69 -30.49
N ASP A 30 21.14 15.83 -31.46
CA ASP A 30 20.29 16.26 -32.56
C ASP A 30 18.94 16.63 -31.93
N ALA A 31 18.47 17.84 -32.19
CA ALA A 31 17.13 18.24 -31.82
C ALA A 31 16.17 17.29 -32.54
N ILE A 32 15.75 16.23 -31.83
CA ILE A 32 14.76 15.29 -32.32
C ILE A 32 13.54 16.13 -32.66
N THR A 33 13.31 16.35 -33.95
CA THR A 33 12.07 16.94 -34.44
C THR A 33 10.99 15.95 -34.06
N LYS A 34 10.32 16.22 -32.94
CA LYS A 34 9.24 15.38 -32.42
C LYS A 34 8.26 15.17 -33.55
N SER A 35 7.95 13.91 -33.84
CA SER A 35 7.02 13.61 -34.93
C SER A 35 5.69 14.34 -34.70
N PRO A 36 4.90 14.63 -35.74
CA PRO A 36 3.57 15.22 -35.56
C PRO A 36 2.70 14.42 -34.57
N PHE A 37 2.88 13.10 -34.52
CA PHE A 37 2.24 12.21 -33.55
C PHE A 37 2.71 12.45 -32.11
N GLU A 38 4.03 12.44 -31.85
CA GLU A 38 4.59 12.72 -30.52
C GLU A 38 4.22 14.12 -30.03
N SER A 39 4.26 15.10 -30.93
CA SER A 39 3.85 16.48 -30.63
C SER A 39 2.37 16.55 -30.23
N ASN A 40 1.52 15.75 -30.87
CA ASN A 40 0.11 15.65 -30.49
C ASN A 40 -0.07 15.02 -29.10
N ILE A 41 0.60 13.91 -28.80
CA ILE A 41 0.52 13.26 -27.48
C ILE A 41 1.05 14.19 -26.38
N LEU A 42 2.19 14.84 -26.58
CA LEU A 42 2.74 15.77 -25.60
C LEU A 42 1.82 16.97 -25.37
N ARG A 43 1.15 17.45 -26.43
CA ARG A 43 0.14 18.50 -26.28
C ARG A 43 -1.01 18.02 -25.42
N ILE A 44 -1.55 16.84 -25.69
CA ILE A 44 -2.65 16.25 -24.90
C ILE A 44 -2.23 16.10 -23.42
N LEU A 45 -1.06 15.52 -23.15
CA LEU A 45 -0.59 15.33 -21.77
C LEU A 45 -0.39 16.65 -21.04
N ARG A 46 0.18 17.67 -21.69
CA ARG A 46 0.34 19.00 -21.09
C ARG A 46 -0.99 19.68 -20.82
N THR A 47 -1.93 19.57 -21.77
CA THR A 47 -3.29 20.08 -21.58
C THR A 47 -3.97 19.40 -20.40
N GLU A 48 -3.83 18.08 -20.28
CA GLU A 48 -4.40 17.32 -19.16
C GLU A 48 -3.75 17.70 -17.82
N ILE A 49 -2.42 17.78 -17.75
CA ILE A 49 -1.70 18.19 -16.53
C ILE A 49 -2.16 19.58 -16.08
N ASN A 50 -2.27 20.53 -17.01
CA ASN A 50 -2.74 21.88 -16.69
C ASN A 50 -4.20 21.88 -16.25
N TYR A 51 -5.06 21.13 -16.96
CA TYR A 51 -6.46 21.00 -16.59
C TYR A 51 -6.61 20.45 -15.17
N GLN A 52 -5.88 19.38 -14.82
CA GLN A 52 -5.92 18.80 -13.48
C GLN A 52 -5.35 19.73 -12.41
N PHE A 53 -4.27 20.46 -12.73
CA PHE A 53 -3.70 21.44 -11.80
C PHE A 53 -4.69 22.56 -11.46
N ASP A 54 -5.45 23.03 -12.45
CA ASP A 54 -6.43 24.11 -12.28
C ASP A 54 -7.74 23.60 -11.65
N TYR A 55 -8.20 22.40 -12.04
CA TYR A 55 -9.44 21.78 -11.58
C TYR A 55 -9.34 21.21 -10.16
N ALA A 56 -8.23 20.53 -9.86
CA ALA A 56 -7.97 19.83 -8.61
C ALA A 56 -6.57 20.17 -8.08
N PRO A 57 -6.37 21.39 -7.54
CA PRO A 57 -5.06 21.82 -7.06
C PRO A 57 -4.54 20.87 -5.96
N PRO A 58 -3.23 20.55 -5.95
CA PRO A 58 -2.65 19.62 -4.99
C PRO A 58 -2.93 20.05 -3.56
N ARG A 59 -3.62 19.19 -2.80
CA ARG A 59 -3.88 19.42 -1.38
C ARG A 59 -2.63 19.09 -0.57
N GLN A 60 -2.50 19.73 0.60
CA GLN A 60 -1.45 19.37 1.54
C GLN A 60 -1.67 17.92 2.00
N ALA A 61 -0.62 17.10 1.93
CA ALA A 61 -0.69 15.71 2.36
C ALA A 61 -1.15 15.62 3.82
N VAL A 62 -2.09 14.72 4.08
CA VAL A 62 -2.59 14.47 5.44
C VAL A 62 -1.45 13.87 6.26
N THR A 63 -1.07 14.55 7.34
CA THR A 63 0.04 14.13 8.22
C THR A 63 -0.43 13.42 9.49
N LYS A 64 -1.72 13.52 9.81
CA LYS A 64 -2.34 12.89 10.96
C LYS A 64 -3.74 12.41 10.62
N PHE A 65 -4.08 11.23 11.10
CA PHE A 65 -5.41 10.66 11.03
C PHE A 65 -5.74 10.10 12.40
N ASP A 66 -6.73 10.71 13.07
CA ASP A 66 -7.03 10.43 14.47
C ASP A 66 -5.78 10.55 15.37
N SER A 67 -5.39 9.50 16.07
CA SER A 67 -4.18 9.42 16.90
C SER A 67 -2.95 8.90 16.15
N LEU A 68 -3.09 8.55 14.86
CA LEU A 68 -2.04 7.99 14.03
C LEU A 68 -1.33 9.09 13.23
N THR A 69 -0.01 9.01 13.18
CA THR A 69 0.82 9.81 12.28
C THR A 69 0.81 9.16 10.90
N VAL A 70 0.53 9.94 9.87
CA VAL A 70 0.46 9.50 8.47
C VAL A 70 1.73 9.94 7.75
N GLN A 71 2.36 8.99 7.06
CA GLN A 71 3.52 9.20 6.21
C GLN A 71 3.21 8.67 4.82
N ASP A 72 3.12 9.59 3.86
CA ASP A 72 3.12 9.29 2.43
C ASP A 72 4.52 9.60 1.87
N ARG A 73 5.14 8.61 1.22
CA ARG A 73 6.47 8.74 0.63
C ARG A 73 6.35 8.76 -0.90
N PRO A 74 6.77 9.86 -1.54
CA PRO A 74 6.73 9.95 -3.00
C PRO A 74 7.45 8.78 -3.66
N GLY A 75 6.74 8.08 -4.55
CA GLY A 75 7.27 6.94 -5.32
C GLY A 75 7.03 5.56 -4.71
N GLU A 76 6.58 5.45 -3.46
CA GLU A 76 6.31 4.14 -2.82
C GLU A 76 4.89 3.61 -3.07
N GLN A 77 3.94 4.45 -3.52
CA GLN A 77 2.52 4.09 -3.73
C GLN A 77 1.88 3.37 -2.52
N LEU A 78 2.38 3.70 -1.32
CA LEU A 78 2.02 3.09 -0.06
C LEU A 78 1.94 4.19 1.00
N ILE A 79 0.83 4.23 1.74
CA ILE A 79 0.65 5.12 2.87
C ILE A 79 0.95 4.33 4.14
N ARG A 80 1.85 4.88 4.97
CA ARG A 80 2.18 4.30 6.27
C ARG A 80 1.58 5.13 7.38
N MET A 81 0.86 4.48 8.28
CA MET A 81 0.30 5.09 9.47
C MET A 81 0.85 4.43 10.70
N SER A 82 1.17 5.20 11.73
CA SER A 82 1.71 4.63 12.96
C SER A 82 1.31 5.43 14.19
N GLY A 83 1.11 4.74 15.29
CA GLY A 83 0.77 5.34 16.57
C GLY A 83 0.80 4.32 17.69
N LYS A 84 0.31 4.74 18.87
CA LYS A 84 0.22 3.88 20.05
C LYS A 84 -1.23 3.65 20.40
N PHE A 85 -1.53 2.41 20.78
CA PHE A 85 -2.80 2.06 21.40
C PHE A 85 -2.59 1.85 22.89
N GLY A 86 -3.17 2.74 23.70
CA GLY A 86 -2.82 2.85 25.12
C GLY A 86 -1.33 3.16 25.32
N ASP A 87 -0.77 2.69 26.43
CA ASP A 87 0.63 2.96 26.80
C ASP A 87 1.61 1.88 26.34
N THR A 88 1.10 0.72 25.90
CA THR A 88 1.90 -0.51 25.78
C THR A 88 2.02 -1.06 24.37
N GLU A 89 1.12 -0.72 23.45
CA GLU A 89 1.06 -1.30 22.11
C GLU A 89 1.40 -0.26 21.05
N ASN A 90 2.27 -0.64 20.11
CA ASN A 90 2.55 0.13 18.91
C ASN A 90 1.76 -0.47 17.76
N VAL A 91 1.01 0.37 17.06
CA VAL A 91 0.21 0.01 15.88
C VAL A 91 0.82 0.67 14.67
N LYS A 92 1.10 -0.12 13.63
CA LYS A 92 1.56 0.35 12.33
C LYS A 92 0.66 -0.24 11.26
N ILE A 93 0.23 0.60 10.33
CA ILE A 93 -0.64 0.24 9.21
C ILE A 93 0.07 0.64 7.94
N GLU A 94 0.18 -0.27 6.99
CA GLU A 94 0.66 -0.01 5.63
C GLU A 94 -0.48 -0.29 4.65
N ALA A 95 -0.87 0.72 3.89
CA ALA A 95 -2.00 0.70 2.98
C ALA A 95 -1.56 0.98 1.55
N THR A 96 -1.91 0.11 0.61
CA THR A 96 -1.66 0.36 -0.82
C THR A 96 -2.57 1.48 -1.35
N MET A 97 -2.26 2.00 -2.53
CA MET A 97 -3.30 2.64 -3.36
C MET A 97 -4.35 1.61 -3.80
N PHE A 98 -5.43 2.07 -4.43
CA PHE A 98 -6.47 1.19 -5.00
C PHE A 98 -5.85 0.15 -5.93
N ASP A 99 -6.00 -1.13 -5.58
CA ASP A 99 -5.38 -2.27 -6.27
C ASP A 99 -6.41 -3.28 -6.80
N GLY A 100 -7.70 -3.01 -6.59
CA GLY A 100 -8.79 -3.78 -7.16
C GLY A 100 -10.08 -2.97 -7.29
N CYS A 101 -10.97 -3.42 -8.16
CA CYS A 101 -12.32 -2.85 -8.27
C CYS A 101 -13.34 -3.93 -8.64
N VAL A 102 -14.58 -3.74 -8.20
CA VAL A 102 -15.72 -4.61 -8.54
C VAL A 102 -16.88 -3.73 -8.96
N ALA A 103 -17.52 -4.08 -10.08
CA ALA A 103 -18.73 -3.42 -10.55
C ALA A 103 -19.89 -3.66 -9.58
N VAL A 104 -20.54 -2.59 -9.14
CA VAL A 104 -21.69 -2.61 -8.23
C VAL A 104 -22.91 -2.01 -8.96
N PRO A 105 -24.10 -2.61 -8.83
CA PRO A 105 -25.32 -2.01 -9.35
C PRO A 105 -25.60 -0.68 -8.64
N LYS A 106 -25.90 0.37 -9.40
CA LYS A 106 -26.35 1.64 -8.81
C LYS A 106 -27.76 1.47 -8.24
N LEU A 107 -27.94 1.79 -6.96
CA LEU A 107 -29.27 1.90 -6.37
C LEU A 107 -29.87 3.27 -6.76
N GLY A 108 -30.72 3.30 -7.80
CA GLY A 108 -31.43 4.52 -8.23
C GLY A 108 -32.06 4.36 -9.61
N ASP A 109 -33.24 4.98 -9.81
CA ASP A 109 -34.15 4.72 -10.94
C ASP A 109 -33.71 5.32 -12.29
N GLU A 110 -32.69 6.20 -12.32
CA GLU A 110 -32.41 7.06 -13.48
C GLU A 110 -30.93 7.13 -13.91
N SER A 111 -30.13 6.07 -13.73
CA SER A 111 -28.78 6.09 -14.31
C SER A 111 -28.34 4.74 -14.88
N SER A 112 -28.07 4.72 -16.18
CA SER A 112 -27.47 3.60 -16.93
C SER A 112 -25.98 3.37 -16.62
N GLY A 113 -25.48 3.90 -15.50
CA GLY A 113 -24.07 3.80 -15.12
C GLY A 113 -23.81 2.62 -14.19
N GLN A 114 -22.66 1.96 -14.35
CA GLN A 114 -22.10 1.05 -13.36
C GLN A 114 -21.35 1.88 -12.29
N ASP A 115 -21.48 1.54 -11.01
CA ASP A 115 -20.58 2.06 -9.98
C ASP A 115 -19.48 1.04 -9.68
N PHE A 116 -18.40 1.46 -9.02
CA PHE A 116 -17.28 0.60 -8.70
C PHE A 116 -16.94 0.67 -7.22
N ALA A 117 -16.91 -0.49 -6.57
CA ALA A 117 -16.33 -0.64 -5.24
C ALA A 117 -14.82 -0.84 -5.38
N LEU A 118 -14.04 0.06 -4.80
CA LEU A 118 -12.59 0.02 -4.84
C LEU A 118 -12.04 -0.78 -3.65
N HIS A 119 -11.01 -1.58 -3.92
CA HIS A 119 -10.32 -2.40 -2.93
C HIS A 119 -8.96 -1.79 -2.58
N LEU A 120 -8.56 -1.98 -1.32
CA LEU A 120 -7.24 -1.63 -0.80
C LEU A 120 -6.67 -2.83 -0.04
N SER A 121 -5.40 -3.15 -0.27
CA SER A 121 -4.66 -4.10 0.56
C SER A 121 -4.04 -3.39 1.75
N LEU A 122 -4.21 -3.97 2.94
CA LEU A 122 -3.71 -3.43 4.20
C LEU A 122 -2.85 -4.47 4.94
N ILE A 123 -1.74 -4.01 5.50
CA ILE A 123 -0.95 -4.75 6.48
C ILE A 123 -1.03 -4.00 7.80
N VAL A 124 -1.43 -4.69 8.88
CA VAL A 124 -1.50 -4.12 10.23
C VAL A 124 -0.54 -4.87 11.13
N ASP A 125 0.50 -4.18 11.58
CA ASP A 125 1.49 -4.68 12.53
C ASP A 125 1.18 -4.15 13.93
N ILE A 126 1.04 -5.06 14.90
CA ILE A 126 0.82 -4.72 16.30
C ILE A 126 1.92 -5.37 17.13
N SER A 127 2.73 -4.54 17.77
CA SER A 127 3.80 -5.00 18.66
C SER A 127 3.61 -4.44 20.06
N LYS A 128 3.99 -5.23 21.06
CA LYS A 128 4.05 -4.76 22.45
C LYS A 128 5.37 -4.02 22.70
N GLY A 129 5.42 -3.27 23.80
CA GLY A 129 6.57 -2.42 24.14
C GLY A 129 7.92 -3.14 24.28
N ASP A 130 7.93 -4.46 24.47
CA ASP A 130 9.14 -5.30 24.45
C ASP A 130 9.63 -5.61 23.02
N GLY A 131 8.78 -5.46 21.99
CA GLY A 131 9.10 -5.59 20.58
C GLY A 131 9.49 -7.00 20.13
N LEU A 132 9.39 -7.99 21.02
CA LEU A 132 9.80 -9.38 20.77
C LEU A 132 8.74 -10.15 19.98
N ASP A 133 7.47 -9.94 20.34
CA ASP A 133 6.32 -10.57 19.72
C ASP A 133 5.49 -9.50 18.96
N GLU A 134 5.23 -9.77 17.69
CA GLU A 134 4.50 -8.90 16.78
C GLU A 134 3.41 -9.70 16.06
N LEU A 135 2.22 -9.12 15.97
CA LEU A 135 1.07 -9.67 15.28
C LEU A 135 0.88 -8.91 13.98
N GLU A 136 1.02 -9.60 12.86
CA GLU A 136 0.83 -9.03 11.51
C GLU A 136 -0.50 -9.53 10.94
N PHE A 137 -1.36 -8.62 10.53
CA PHE A 137 -2.62 -8.93 9.86
C PHE A 137 -2.53 -8.51 8.40
N VAL A 138 -2.90 -9.42 7.50
CA VAL A 138 -3.11 -9.12 6.09
C VAL A 138 -4.61 -8.96 5.88
N CYS A 139 -5.04 -7.79 5.44
CA CYS A 139 -6.44 -7.43 5.32
C CYS A 139 -6.79 -6.90 3.93
N SER A 140 -8.03 -7.16 3.52
CA SER A 140 -8.69 -6.57 2.35
C SER A 140 -9.71 -5.55 2.83
N ALA A 141 -9.51 -4.28 2.47
CA ALA A 141 -10.46 -3.22 2.75
C ALA A 141 -11.31 -2.92 1.52
N TRP A 142 -12.62 -3.02 1.71
CA TRP A 142 -13.66 -2.61 0.77
C TRP A 142 -14.41 -1.40 1.35
N PRO A 143 -15.21 -0.68 0.54
CA PRO A 143 -15.89 0.54 1.00
C PRO A 143 -16.83 0.33 2.19
N ASN A 144 -17.32 -0.89 2.41
CA ASN A 144 -18.31 -1.19 3.44
C ASN A 144 -17.82 -2.17 4.52
N PHE A 145 -16.68 -2.83 4.31
CA PHE A 145 -16.19 -3.85 5.24
C PHE A 145 -14.69 -4.11 5.11
N LEU A 146 -14.12 -4.64 6.19
CA LEU A 146 -12.75 -5.11 6.28
C LEU A 146 -12.76 -6.64 6.41
N GLU A 147 -12.05 -7.34 5.53
CA GLU A 147 -11.84 -8.79 5.59
C GLU A 147 -10.41 -9.08 6.06
N ILE A 148 -10.26 -9.82 7.16
CA ILE A 148 -8.97 -10.36 7.57
C ILE A 148 -8.69 -11.58 6.70
N GLN A 149 -7.61 -11.55 5.93
CA GLN A 149 -7.19 -12.68 5.11
C GLN A 149 -6.30 -13.64 5.89
N LYS A 150 -5.31 -13.09 6.62
CA LYS A 150 -4.31 -13.87 7.35
C LYS A 150 -3.86 -13.15 8.61
N VAL A 151 -3.42 -13.93 9.59
CA VAL A 151 -2.85 -13.44 10.85
C VAL A 151 -1.57 -14.22 11.14
N TYR A 152 -0.47 -13.51 11.28
CA TYR A 152 0.85 -14.07 11.52
C TYR A 152 1.37 -13.65 12.89
N MET A 153 1.97 -14.59 13.61
CA MET A 153 2.73 -14.29 14.83
C MET A 153 4.22 -14.28 14.48
N LEU A 154 4.80 -13.09 14.49
CA LEU A 154 6.20 -12.84 14.23
C LEU A 154 6.94 -12.74 15.57
N ARG A 155 8.05 -13.48 15.70
CA ARG A 155 8.95 -13.39 16.87
C ARG A 155 10.31 -12.92 16.39
N ARG A 156 10.77 -11.76 16.83
CA ARG A 156 12.04 -11.17 16.37
C ARG A 156 13.27 -11.85 16.96
N ASP A 157 13.11 -12.59 18.07
CA ASP A 157 14.21 -13.21 18.82
C ASP A 157 14.49 -14.67 18.44
N ALA A 158 13.73 -15.23 17.50
CA ALA A 158 13.84 -16.64 17.17
C ALA A 158 14.80 -16.85 15.98
N LEU A 159 15.85 -17.63 16.20
CA LEU A 159 16.64 -18.34 15.16
C LEU A 159 15.80 -19.27 14.26
N LEU A 160 14.46 -19.19 14.35
CA LEU A 160 13.52 -19.90 13.50
C LEU A 160 13.48 -19.19 12.15
N ALA A 161 14.05 -19.83 11.14
CA ALA A 161 14.08 -19.34 9.77
C ALA A 161 12.69 -19.14 9.15
N MET A 162 11.61 -19.59 9.81
CA MET A 162 10.23 -19.51 9.32
C MET A 162 9.27 -19.10 10.45
N PRO A 163 8.65 -17.92 10.39
CA PRO A 163 7.59 -17.55 11.32
C PRO A 163 6.38 -18.46 11.16
N TYR A 164 5.58 -18.61 12.22
CA TYR A 164 4.33 -19.35 12.14
C TYR A 164 3.34 -18.57 11.26
N LEU A 165 2.98 -19.17 10.13
CA LEU A 165 2.14 -18.53 9.11
C LEU A 165 0.64 -18.48 9.47
N GLY A 166 0.25 -18.97 10.65
CA GLY A 166 -1.15 -18.98 11.05
C GLY A 166 -2.00 -20.01 10.29
N PRO A 167 -3.16 -20.39 10.84
CA PRO A 167 -4.21 -21.05 10.08
C PRO A 167 -4.79 -20.10 9.03
N ASP A 168 -5.41 -20.65 8.00
CA ASP A 168 -6.31 -19.89 7.12
C ASP A 168 -7.45 -19.29 7.94
N TYR A 169 -7.62 -17.96 7.89
CA TYR A 169 -8.63 -17.25 8.68
C TYR A 169 -10.02 -17.83 8.45
N ARG A 170 -10.35 -18.23 7.20
CA ARG A 170 -11.67 -18.77 6.84
C ARG A 170 -11.98 -20.13 7.48
N LYS A 171 -10.94 -20.84 7.94
CA LYS A 171 -11.07 -22.15 8.61
C LYS A 171 -11.01 -22.04 10.14
N MET A 172 -10.80 -20.85 10.68
CA MET A 172 -10.86 -20.60 12.12
C MET A 172 -12.30 -20.69 12.63
N ASP A 173 -12.45 -20.93 13.94
CA ASP A 173 -13.76 -20.89 14.56
C ASP A 173 -14.35 -19.47 14.54
N ALA A 174 -15.67 -19.38 14.41
CA ALA A 174 -16.37 -18.10 14.30
C ALA A 174 -16.17 -17.19 15.53
N LYS A 175 -15.93 -17.77 16.70
CA LYS A 175 -15.69 -17.00 17.93
C LYS A 175 -14.31 -16.32 17.89
N LEU A 176 -13.27 -17.03 17.46
CA LEU A 176 -11.93 -16.47 17.27
C LEU A 176 -11.91 -15.43 16.15
N GLN A 177 -12.57 -15.69 15.01
CA GLN A 177 -12.71 -14.70 13.94
C GLN A 177 -13.33 -13.39 14.45
N LYS A 178 -14.43 -13.49 15.20
CA LYS A 178 -15.10 -12.34 15.81
C LYS A 178 -14.16 -11.59 16.77
N ALA A 179 -13.44 -12.32 17.63
CA ALA A 179 -12.50 -11.72 18.58
C ALA A 179 -11.34 -11.00 17.88
N LEU A 180 -10.77 -11.56 16.80
CA LEU A 180 -9.72 -10.93 16.00
C LEU A 180 -10.21 -9.65 15.31
N LYS A 181 -11.44 -9.68 14.79
CA LYS A 181 -12.08 -8.49 14.19
C LYS A 181 -12.27 -7.38 15.22
N GLU A 182 -12.87 -7.71 16.37
CA GLU A 182 -13.06 -6.77 17.48
C GLU A 182 -11.73 -6.23 18.00
N TYR A 183 -10.69 -7.06 18.02
CA TYR A 183 -9.34 -6.67 18.42
C TYR A 183 -8.72 -5.60 17.51
N LEU A 184 -8.90 -5.74 16.18
CA LEU A 184 -8.46 -4.74 15.19
C LEU A 184 -9.30 -3.46 15.25
N GLU A 185 -10.63 -3.59 15.32
CA GLU A 185 -11.56 -2.45 15.37
C GLU A 185 -11.32 -1.57 16.60
N ALA A 186 -10.92 -2.16 17.73
CA ALA A 186 -10.56 -1.41 18.93
C ALA A 186 -9.28 -0.55 18.75
N ARG A 187 -8.32 -1.02 17.95
CA ARG A 187 -6.97 -0.43 17.79
C ARG A 187 -6.85 0.56 16.66
N GLY A 188 -7.84 0.57 15.79
CA GLY A 188 -8.05 1.63 14.84
C GLY A 188 -9.48 1.56 14.38
N LYS A 189 -10.11 2.72 14.24
CA LYS A 189 -11.28 2.86 13.38
C LYS A 189 -10.84 2.72 11.91
N ILE A 190 -10.26 1.57 11.56
CA ILE A 190 -9.84 1.24 10.19
C ILE A 190 -11.06 1.28 9.26
N LEU A 191 -12.26 1.09 9.83
CA LEU A 191 -13.55 1.31 9.17
C LEU A 191 -13.84 2.77 8.77
N LEU A 192 -12.99 3.74 9.11
CA LEU A 192 -13.04 5.12 8.61
C LEU A 192 -11.98 5.42 7.52
N PHE A 193 -11.22 4.42 7.06
CA PHE A 193 -10.43 4.59 5.82
C PHE A 193 -11.32 4.85 4.60
N THR A 194 -12.61 4.52 4.72
CA THR A 194 -13.68 4.84 3.77
C THR A 194 -13.91 6.36 3.65
N ASP A 195 -13.82 7.12 4.75
CA ASP A 195 -13.81 8.59 4.73
C ASP A 195 -12.51 9.14 4.12
N CYS A 196 -11.41 8.39 4.25
CA CYS A 196 -10.17 8.71 3.53
C CYS A 196 -10.35 8.52 2.02
N GLN A 197 -11.11 7.49 1.57
CA GLN A 197 -11.43 7.33 0.15
C GLN A 197 -12.18 8.55 -0.40
N GLU A 198 -13.06 9.21 0.37
CA GLU A 198 -13.71 10.46 -0.06
C GLU A 198 -12.72 11.62 -0.20
N ASN A 199 -11.71 11.71 0.67
CA ASN A 199 -10.68 12.75 0.59
C ASN A 199 -9.63 12.52 -0.52
N TYR A 200 -9.46 11.27 -0.97
CA TYR A 200 -8.61 10.89 -2.11
C TYR A 200 -9.40 10.67 -3.41
N ARG A 201 -10.71 10.97 -3.44
CA ARG A 201 -11.58 10.83 -4.63
C ARG A 201 -11.48 12.00 -5.63
N THR A 202 -10.48 12.85 -5.51
CA THR A 202 -10.26 14.00 -6.40
C THR A 202 -8.88 13.97 -7.01
#